data_AF-A0A962GUA0-F1
#
_entry.id   AF-A0A962GUA0-F1
#
_cell.length_a   1.000
_cell.length_b   1.000
_cell.length_c   1.000
_cell.angle_alpha   90.00
_cell.angle_beta   90.00
_cell.angle_gamma   90.00
#
_symmetry.space_group_name_H-M   'P 1'
#
loop_
_entity.id
_entity.type
_entity.pdbx_description
1 polymer ?
#
loop_
_entity_poly.entity_id
_entity_poly.type
_entity_poly.pdbx_seq_one_letter_code
_entity_poly.pdbx_strand_id
1 'polypeptide(L)'
;MEKLQFESRNKQCEFELASNIIFGKNVVFGSNCKKIKIGFGCFIGNDIYIDVPNLEIGDYTTIHHGSIIHGVNTKIGHNCWIGQYTIIDSLGGNTQIGNNVGIGAHSQLWSHMKFGDVLAGCNWNSSGSLIIKDDVWLVGHTIVGPITANEKSMLLTGGVMMKDMESNKIYAGNPACLIEKLGHQFNTRSLIEKKEMLVNLFLEFSKQETDINIDKFIVVKEFDTVLFRKGYTQFKLENQTYMPQYSEAEFKLIKFMLYDKAKFLPVVD
;
A
#
# COMPACT_ATOMS: atom_id res chain seq x y z
N MET A 1 2.05 -31.99 -3.21
CA MET A 1 1.32 -30.70 -3.12
C MET A 1 1.94 -29.93 -1.98
N GLU A 2 2.68 -28.87 -2.26
CA GLU A 2 3.08 -27.93 -1.21
C GLU A 2 1.82 -27.37 -0.55
N LYS A 3 1.78 -27.46 0.77
CA LYS A 3 0.64 -26.97 1.55
C LYS A 3 0.63 -25.45 1.40
N LEU A 4 -0.50 -24.89 0.95
CA LEU A 4 -0.70 -23.44 0.93
C LEU A 4 -0.32 -22.86 2.29
N GLN A 5 0.43 -21.77 2.30
CA GLN A 5 0.90 -21.09 3.52
C GLN A 5 -0.24 -20.35 4.26
N PHE A 6 -1.48 -20.46 3.77
CA PHE A 6 -2.68 -19.82 4.31
C PHE A 6 -3.88 -20.79 4.28
N GLU A 7 -4.90 -20.47 5.07
CA GLU A 7 -6.22 -21.12 5.05
C GLU A 7 -7.15 -20.35 4.09
N SER A 8 -7.87 -21.07 3.23
CA SER A 8 -9.02 -20.52 2.51
C SER A 8 -10.30 -21.25 2.94
N ARG A 9 -11.27 -20.51 3.46
CA ARG A 9 -12.57 -21.04 3.87
C ARG A 9 -13.55 -21.18 2.72
N ASN A 10 -13.34 -20.45 1.62
CA ASN A 10 -14.06 -20.67 0.37
C ASN A 10 -13.19 -21.49 -0.61
N LYS A 11 -13.59 -22.74 -0.86
CA LYS A 11 -12.91 -23.64 -1.80
C LYS A 11 -13.02 -23.21 -3.26
N GLN A 12 -13.96 -22.32 -3.59
CA GLN A 12 -14.17 -21.77 -4.93
C GLN A 12 -13.49 -20.41 -5.12
N CYS A 13 -12.75 -19.92 -4.12
CA CYS A 13 -12.04 -18.66 -4.25
C CYS A 13 -10.90 -18.79 -5.27
N GLU A 14 -10.87 -17.87 -6.22
CA GLU A 14 -9.80 -17.71 -7.20
C GLU A 14 -8.65 -16.91 -6.60
N PHE A 15 -7.43 -17.42 -6.72
CA PHE A 15 -6.21 -16.76 -6.25
C PHE A 15 -5.26 -16.49 -7.41
N GLU A 16 -4.93 -15.22 -7.62
CA GLU A 16 -3.89 -14.76 -8.54
C GLU A 16 -2.71 -14.25 -7.70
N LEU A 17 -1.75 -15.13 -7.45
CA LEU A 17 -0.60 -14.87 -6.58
C LEU A 17 0.66 -14.75 -7.42
N ALA A 18 1.32 -13.59 -7.36
CA ALA A 18 2.65 -13.41 -7.93
C ALA A 18 3.73 -14.15 -7.12
N SER A 19 4.96 -14.17 -7.63
CA SER A 19 6.10 -14.76 -6.93
C SER A 19 6.62 -13.87 -5.77
N ASN A 20 7.45 -14.47 -4.91
CA ASN A 20 8.07 -13.81 -3.75
C ASN A 20 7.10 -13.22 -2.71
N ILE A 21 5.85 -13.71 -2.66
CA ILE A 21 4.94 -13.40 -1.57
C ILE A 21 5.34 -14.20 -0.34
N ILE A 22 5.44 -13.53 0.80
CA ILE A 22 5.67 -14.15 2.10
C ILE A 22 4.36 -14.13 2.89
N PHE A 23 3.88 -15.30 3.28
CA PHE A 23 2.76 -15.44 4.22
C PHE A 23 3.28 -15.84 5.60
N GLY A 24 2.78 -15.15 6.62
CA GLY A 24 2.97 -15.49 8.01
C GLY A 24 2.11 -16.69 8.43
N LYS A 25 2.11 -16.98 9.73
CA LYS A 25 1.28 -18.03 10.32
C LYS A 25 -0.17 -17.54 10.47
N ASN A 26 -1.13 -18.46 10.40
CA ASN A 26 -2.55 -18.16 10.64
C ASN A 26 -3.12 -17.06 9.73
N VAL A 27 -2.69 -17.01 8.46
CA VAL A 27 -3.34 -16.19 7.44
C VAL A 27 -4.61 -16.91 6.99
N VAL A 28 -5.76 -16.25 7.13
CA VAL A 28 -7.07 -16.82 6.80
C VAL A 28 -7.80 -15.93 5.82
N PHE A 29 -8.18 -16.51 4.68
CA PHE A 29 -9.16 -15.96 3.76
C PHE A 29 -10.54 -16.55 4.08
N GLY A 30 -11.48 -15.69 4.43
CA GLY A 30 -12.83 -16.02 4.91
C GLY A 30 -13.73 -16.61 3.82
N SER A 31 -14.94 -16.98 4.23
CA SER A 31 -15.91 -17.65 3.33
C SER A 31 -16.46 -16.74 2.25
N ASN A 32 -16.39 -15.41 2.44
CA ASN A 32 -16.88 -14.46 1.45
C ASN A 32 -15.89 -14.21 0.32
N CYS A 33 -14.62 -14.60 0.46
CA CYS A 33 -13.60 -14.42 -0.56
C CYS A 33 -13.94 -15.15 -1.86
N LYS A 34 -13.92 -14.43 -2.99
CA LYS A 34 -14.20 -14.98 -4.33
C LYS A 34 -13.01 -14.81 -5.26
N LYS A 35 -12.39 -13.63 -5.29
CA LYS A 35 -11.23 -13.33 -6.11
C LYS A 35 -10.19 -12.53 -5.34
N ILE A 36 -9.01 -13.10 -5.19
CA ILE A 36 -7.89 -12.50 -4.45
C ILE A 36 -6.69 -12.39 -5.39
N LYS A 37 -6.19 -11.17 -5.58
CA LYS A 37 -4.97 -10.88 -6.32
C LYS A 37 -3.93 -10.26 -5.40
N ILE A 38 -2.73 -10.83 -5.36
CA ILE A 38 -1.61 -10.33 -4.56
C ILE A 38 -0.36 -10.22 -5.44
N GLY A 39 0.19 -9.01 -5.51
CA GLY A 39 1.34 -8.65 -6.32
C GLY A 39 2.67 -9.19 -5.81
N PHE A 40 3.71 -8.99 -6.62
CA PHE A 40 5.05 -9.52 -6.40
C PHE A 40 5.67 -8.98 -5.11
N GLY A 41 6.39 -9.82 -4.37
CA GLY A 41 7.19 -9.35 -3.23
C GLY A 41 6.39 -8.85 -2.03
N CYS A 42 5.08 -9.11 -1.98
CA CYS A 42 4.23 -8.72 -0.86
C CYS A 42 4.58 -9.50 0.42
N PHE A 43 4.35 -8.87 1.57
CA PHE A 43 4.42 -9.53 2.87
C PHE A 43 3.05 -9.49 3.54
N ILE A 44 2.51 -10.66 3.86
CA ILE A 44 1.27 -10.82 4.62
C ILE A 44 1.64 -11.44 5.96
N GLY A 45 1.52 -10.66 7.03
CA GLY A 45 1.98 -11.05 8.36
C GLY A 45 1.20 -12.20 8.99
N ASN A 46 1.62 -12.58 10.19
CA ASN A 46 0.88 -13.51 11.04
C ASN A 46 -0.52 -13.00 11.44
N ASP A 47 -1.43 -13.93 11.71
CA ASP A 47 -2.74 -13.70 12.32
C ASP A 47 -3.60 -12.71 11.52
N ILE A 48 -3.54 -12.83 10.19
CA ILE A 48 -4.31 -12.02 9.26
C ILE A 48 -5.66 -12.67 8.99
N TYR A 49 -6.72 -11.88 9.03
CA TYR A 49 -8.05 -12.30 8.60
C TYR A 49 -8.56 -11.38 7.49
N ILE A 50 -8.82 -11.96 6.31
CA ILE A 50 -9.33 -11.26 5.14
C ILE A 50 -10.66 -11.89 4.75
N ASP A 51 -11.75 -11.14 4.74
CA ASP A 51 -13.08 -11.62 4.37
C ASP A 51 -13.81 -10.57 3.54
N VAL A 52 -13.38 -10.47 2.28
CA VAL A 52 -13.94 -9.62 1.23
C VAL A 52 -14.11 -10.44 -0.04
N PRO A 53 -15.23 -10.31 -0.78
CA PRO A 53 -15.41 -10.89 -2.11
C PRO A 53 -14.25 -10.67 -3.07
N ASN A 54 -13.78 -9.43 -3.19
CA ASN A 54 -12.70 -9.08 -4.12
C ASN A 54 -11.62 -8.27 -3.39
N LEU A 55 -10.38 -8.72 -3.53
CA LEU A 55 -9.18 -8.04 -3.04
C LEU A 55 -8.12 -7.96 -4.12
N GLU A 56 -7.56 -6.77 -4.32
CA GLU A 56 -6.36 -6.56 -5.13
C GLU A 56 -5.30 -5.86 -4.28
N ILE A 57 -4.12 -6.44 -4.17
CA ILE A 57 -2.95 -5.87 -3.50
C ILE A 57 -1.82 -5.75 -4.52
N GLY A 58 -1.31 -4.53 -4.73
CA GLY A 58 -0.17 -4.27 -5.60
C GLY A 58 1.17 -4.70 -5.01
N ASP A 59 2.17 -4.85 -5.88
CA ASP A 59 3.54 -5.27 -5.55
C ASP A 59 4.15 -4.54 -4.35
N TYR A 60 5.00 -5.27 -3.62
CA TYR A 60 5.78 -4.80 -2.47
C TYR A 60 4.95 -4.15 -1.35
N THR A 61 3.65 -4.43 -1.30
CA THR A 61 2.81 -4.03 -0.18
C THR A 61 3.02 -4.98 1.00
N THR A 62 3.13 -4.39 2.19
CA THR A 62 3.29 -5.08 3.46
C THR A 62 2.03 -4.89 4.29
N ILE A 63 1.39 -5.99 4.68
CA ILE A 63 0.32 -6.05 5.67
C ILE A 63 0.86 -6.72 6.92
N HIS A 64 1.02 -5.94 8.00
CA HIS A 64 1.58 -6.40 9.25
C HIS A 64 0.56 -7.15 10.11
N HIS A 65 1.12 -7.86 11.09
CA HIS A 65 0.46 -8.82 11.96
C HIS A 65 -0.89 -8.38 12.55
N GLY A 66 -1.82 -9.31 12.66
CA GLY A 66 -3.09 -9.10 13.36
C GLY A 66 -4.05 -8.13 12.65
N SER A 67 -3.74 -7.71 11.43
CA SER A 67 -4.60 -6.83 10.64
C SER A 67 -5.78 -7.58 10.04
N ILE A 68 -6.89 -6.87 9.90
CA ILE A 68 -8.15 -7.41 9.41
C ILE A 68 -8.62 -6.59 8.21
N ILE A 69 -9.02 -7.27 7.14
CA ILE A 69 -9.70 -6.66 5.99
C ILE A 69 -11.05 -7.33 5.85
N HIS A 70 -12.13 -6.57 6.04
CA HIS A 70 -13.49 -7.07 5.96
C HIS A 70 -14.34 -6.20 5.04
N GLY A 71 -15.45 -6.72 4.53
CA GLY A 71 -16.44 -5.96 3.77
C GLY A 71 -16.71 -6.51 2.38
N VAL A 72 -16.62 -5.65 1.35
CA VAL A 72 -17.07 -5.99 -0.02
C VAL A 72 -15.92 -6.00 -1.03
N ASN A 73 -15.44 -4.82 -1.42
CA ASN A 73 -14.39 -4.67 -2.42
C ASN A 73 -13.30 -3.78 -1.85
N THR A 74 -12.07 -4.28 -1.86
CA THR A 74 -10.91 -3.52 -1.40
C THR A 74 -9.80 -3.59 -2.43
N LYS A 75 -9.25 -2.43 -2.79
CA LYS A 75 -8.04 -2.32 -3.59
C LYS A 75 -6.96 -1.61 -2.78
N ILE A 76 -5.76 -2.18 -2.77
CA ILE A 76 -4.56 -1.62 -2.14
C ILE A 76 -3.48 -1.56 -3.21
N GLY A 77 -2.91 -0.38 -3.45
CA GLY A 77 -1.89 -0.16 -4.46
C GLY A 77 -0.54 -0.78 -4.12
N HIS A 78 0.48 -0.33 -4.85
CA HIS A 78 1.85 -0.78 -4.69
C HIS A 78 2.53 -0.10 -3.48
N ASN A 79 3.58 -0.73 -2.95
CA ASN A 79 4.47 -0.15 -1.93
C ASN A 79 3.75 0.36 -0.66
N CYS A 80 2.59 -0.18 -0.32
CA CYS A 80 1.86 0.24 0.87
C CYS A 80 2.45 -0.41 2.12
N TRP A 81 2.38 0.31 3.23
CA TRP A 81 2.74 -0.19 4.55
C TRP A 81 1.50 -0.12 5.44
N ILE A 82 0.95 -1.28 5.80
CA ILE A 82 -0.22 -1.41 6.66
C ILE A 82 0.24 -1.99 8.00
N GLY A 83 0.25 -1.16 9.03
CA GLY A 83 0.79 -1.48 10.35
C GLY A 83 -0.02 -2.53 11.10
N GLN A 84 0.59 -3.06 12.16
CA GLN A 84 0.02 -4.14 12.98
C GLN A 84 -1.37 -3.75 13.47
N TYR A 85 -2.27 -4.74 13.54
CA TYR A 85 -3.62 -4.59 14.09
C TYR A 85 -4.44 -3.47 13.42
N THR A 86 -4.20 -3.23 12.13
CA THR A 86 -5.01 -2.31 11.34
C THR A 86 -6.34 -2.97 10.98
N ILE A 87 -7.44 -2.23 11.07
CA ILE A 87 -8.75 -2.67 10.61
C ILE A 87 -9.10 -1.88 9.36
N ILE A 88 -9.37 -2.58 8.26
CA ILE A 88 -9.93 -2.01 7.04
C ILE A 88 -11.33 -2.60 6.87
N ASP A 89 -12.34 -1.79 7.14
CA ASP A 89 -13.74 -2.16 6.98
C ASP A 89 -14.34 -1.50 5.74
N SER A 90 -14.47 -2.31 4.69
CA SER A 90 -14.96 -1.96 3.36
C SER A 90 -16.44 -2.29 3.12
N LEU A 91 -17.26 -2.46 4.16
CA LEU A 91 -18.70 -2.73 4.02
C LEU A 91 -19.49 -1.62 3.28
N GLY A 92 -18.90 -0.43 3.12
CA GLY A 92 -19.43 0.67 2.32
C GLY A 92 -19.34 0.46 0.80
N GLY A 93 -18.62 -0.57 0.34
CA GLY A 93 -18.65 -1.05 -1.05
C GLY A 93 -17.52 -0.54 -1.95
N ASN A 94 -16.81 0.52 -1.58
CA ASN A 94 -15.74 1.10 -2.39
C ASN A 94 -14.59 1.63 -1.52
N THR A 95 -13.72 0.73 -1.05
CA THR A 95 -12.47 1.09 -0.37
C THR A 95 -11.31 0.99 -1.34
N GLN A 96 -10.70 2.14 -1.64
CA GLN A 96 -9.56 2.26 -2.54
C GLN A 96 -8.39 2.89 -1.77
N ILE A 97 -7.30 2.17 -1.66
CA ILE A 97 -6.03 2.63 -1.14
C ILE A 97 -5.06 2.67 -2.33
N GLY A 98 -4.53 3.85 -2.61
CA GLY A 98 -3.59 4.11 -3.70
C GLY A 98 -2.21 3.52 -3.44
N ASN A 99 -1.20 4.09 -4.08
CA ASN A 99 0.18 3.62 -3.99
C ASN A 99 0.96 4.34 -2.89
N ASN A 100 2.02 3.72 -2.41
CA ASN A 100 2.97 4.29 -1.44
C ASN A 100 2.33 4.71 -0.10
N VAL A 101 1.09 4.30 0.17
CA VAL A 101 0.32 4.71 1.35
C VAL A 101 0.91 4.08 2.61
N GLY A 102 1.13 4.91 3.63
CA GLY A 102 1.47 4.46 4.97
C GLY A 102 0.25 4.51 5.88
N ILE A 103 -0.08 3.39 6.52
CA ILE A 103 -1.12 3.29 7.55
C ILE A 103 -0.46 2.75 8.81
N GLY A 104 -0.26 3.61 9.82
CA GLY A 104 0.38 3.27 11.08
C GLY A 104 -0.37 2.17 11.84
N ALA A 105 0.34 1.46 12.72
CA ALA A 105 -0.23 0.41 13.55
C ALA A 105 -1.45 0.89 14.34
N HIS A 106 -2.38 -0.04 14.60
CA HIS A 106 -3.63 0.18 15.32
C HIS A 106 -4.58 1.21 14.70
N SER A 107 -4.45 1.47 13.40
CA SER A 107 -5.36 2.38 12.70
C SER A 107 -6.64 1.67 12.26
N GLN A 108 -7.72 2.43 12.09
CA GLN A 108 -9.02 1.91 11.70
C GLN A 108 -9.61 2.73 10.56
N LEU A 109 -10.00 2.05 9.49
CA LEU A 109 -10.48 2.63 8.25
C LEU A 109 -11.91 2.14 8.02
N TRP A 110 -12.88 3.04 8.13
CA TRP A 110 -14.31 2.71 8.09
C TRP A 110 -14.99 3.34 6.88
N SER A 111 -15.70 2.53 6.11
CA SER A 111 -16.47 2.98 4.93
C SER A 111 -17.98 3.08 5.18
N HIS A 112 -18.46 2.86 6.41
CA HIS A 112 -19.89 2.77 6.68
C HIS A 112 -20.24 3.14 8.12
N MET A 113 -21.53 3.39 8.36
CA MET A 113 -22.15 3.53 9.67
C MET A 113 -23.47 2.74 9.64
N LYS A 114 -23.42 1.46 10.03
CA LYS A 114 -24.57 0.54 9.96
C LYS A 114 -24.67 -0.26 11.26
N PHE A 115 -25.65 0.08 12.09
CA PHE A 115 -25.99 -0.68 13.28
C PHE A 115 -27.44 -0.44 13.71
N GLY A 116 -27.87 0.83 13.69
CA GLY A 116 -29.14 1.23 14.29
C GLY A 116 -30.39 0.64 13.64
N ASP A 117 -31.44 0.52 14.46
CA ASP A 117 -32.74 0.01 14.04
C ASP A 117 -33.53 1.09 13.27
N VAL A 118 -33.59 0.92 11.95
CA VAL A 118 -34.35 1.81 11.05
C VAL A 118 -35.85 1.75 11.36
N LEU A 119 -36.38 0.60 11.81
CA LEU A 119 -37.78 0.46 12.20
C LEU A 119 -38.09 1.29 13.45
N ALA A 120 -37.14 1.40 14.38
CA ALA A 120 -37.23 2.27 15.55
C ALA A 120 -36.94 3.76 15.23
N GLY A 121 -36.74 4.12 13.96
CA GLY A 121 -36.51 5.50 13.52
C GLY A 121 -35.05 5.94 13.52
N CYS A 122 -34.09 5.01 13.48
CA CYS A 122 -32.68 5.38 13.36
C CYS A 122 -32.38 5.98 11.98
N ASN A 123 -31.84 7.21 11.98
CA ASN A 123 -31.43 7.92 10.76
C ASN A 123 -30.00 7.55 10.30
N TRP A 124 -29.32 6.65 11.01
CA TRP A 124 -27.91 6.31 10.79
C TRP A 124 -27.76 4.91 10.20
N ASN A 125 -28.04 4.82 8.89
CA ASN A 125 -27.76 3.67 8.03
C ASN A 125 -27.13 4.17 6.73
N SER A 126 -25.82 4.44 6.78
CA SER A 126 -25.10 5.03 5.65
C SER A 126 -23.87 4.22 5.27
N SER A 127 -23.51 4.34 3.99
CA SER A 127 -22.26 3.85 3.41
C SER A 127 -21.65 4.97 2.60
N GLY A 128 -20.33 5.05 2.59
CA GLY A 128 -19.58 5.99 1.78
C GLY A 128 -18.34 5.32 1.18
N SER A 129 -17.78 5.98 0.17
CA SER A 129 -16.48 5.54 -0.35
C SER A 129 -15.38 5.94 0.62
N LEU A 130 -14.38 5.07 0.79
CA LEU A 130 -13.14 5.39 1.48
C LEU A 130 -12.03 5.39 0.45
N ILE A 131 -11.55 6.57 0.09
CA ILE A 131 -10.57 6.77 -0.98
C ILE A 131 -9.32 7.39 -0.37
N ILE A 132 -8.29 6.58 -0.20
CA ILE A 132 -6.97 7.02 0.25
C ILE A 132 -6.06 7.08 -0.97
N LYS A 133 -5.68 8.27 -1.40
CA LYS A 133 -4.86 8.44 -2.61
C LYS A 133 -3.36 8.23 -2.35
N ASP A 134 -2.58 8.33 -3.41
CA ASP A 134 -1.15 8.05 -3.41
C ASP A 134 -0.37 8.92 -2.41
N ASP A 135 0.66 8.31 -1.81
CA ASP A 135 1.57 8.95 -0.83
C ASP A 135 0.87 9.52 0.42
N VAL A 136 -0.39 9.14 0.70
CA VAL A 136 -1.03 9.49 1.97
C VAL A 136 -0.34 8.78 3.12
N TRP A 137 -0.17 9.50 4.23
CA TRP A 137 0.36 8.92 5.47
C TRP A 137 -0.60 9.13 6.63
N LEU A 138 -1.29 8.06 6.99
CA LEU A 138 -1.99 7.92 8.25
C LEU A 138 -0.96 7.37 9.24
N VAL A 139 -0.56 8.14 10.26
CA VAL A 139 0.46 7.71 11.22
C VAL A 139 -0.16 6.63 12.16
N GLY A 140 0.37 6.40 13.37
CA GLY A 140 -0.16 5.38 14.27
C GLY A 140 -1.49 5.76 14.90
N HIS A 141 -2.32 4.77 15.22
CA HIS A 141 -3.57 4.96 15.97
C HIS A 141 -4.55 5.96 15.33
N THR A 142 -4.60 6.02 14.00
CA THR A 142 -5.55 6.92 13.32
C THR A 142 -6.90 6.24 13.14
N ILE A 143 -7.98 7.03 13.19
CA ILE A 143 -9.34 6.55 12.88
C ILE A 143 -9.88 7.40 11.75
N VAL A 144 -10.29 6.75 10.66
CA VAL A 144 -10.71 7.41 9.43
C VAL A 144 -12.10 6.90 9.03
N GLY A 145 -13.05 7.82 8.89
CA GLY A 145 -14.38 7.54 8.35
C GLY A 145 -14.42 7.52 6.82
N PRO A 146 -15.61 7.47 6.20
CA PRO A 146 -15.75 7.47 4.75
C PRO A 146 -15.38 8.85 4.17
N ILE A 147 -14.11 9.00 3.79
CA ILE A 147 -13.53 10.24 3.28
C ILE A 147 -12.74 9.99 1.99
N THR A 148 -12.40 11.09 1.32
CA THR A 148 -11.29 11.15 0.36
C THR A 148 -10.08 11.81 1.02
N ALA A 149 -9.01 11.05 1.24
CA ALA A 149 -7.70 11.60 1.59
C ALA A 149 -6.89 11.85 0.31
N ASN A 150 -6.73 13.11 -0.08
CA ASN A 150 -6.02 13.45 -1.31
C ASN A 150 -4.50 13.20 -1.20
N GLU A 151 -3.84 13.15 -2.35
CA GLU A 151 -2.46 12.73 -2.51
C GLU A 151 -1.55 13.48 -1.53
N LYS A 152 -0.58 12.78 -0.92
CA LYS A 152 0.43 13.37 -0.03
C LYS A 152 -0.11 13.99 1.26
N SER A 153 -1.41 13.86 1.54
CA SER A 153 -1.98 14.34 2.81
C SER A 153 -1.52 13.45 3.98
N MET A 154 -1.49 14.01 5.18
CA MET A 154 -0.99 13.33 6.38
C MET A 154 -1.95 13.52 7.56
N LEU A 155 -2.24 12.43 8.27
CA LEU A 155 -2.98 12.46 9.53
C LEU A 155 -2.06 12.00 10.66
N LEU A 156 -1.73 12.91 11.57
CA LEU A 156 -0.83 12.65 12.69
C LEU A 156 -1.39 11.62 13.67
N THR A 157 -0.49 11.06 14.49
CA THR A 157 -0.78 10.00 15.45
C THR A 157 -2.01 10.30 16.31
N GLY A 158 -2.91 9.34 16.44
CA GLY A 158 -4.13 9.48 17.24
C GLY A 158 -5.22 10.34 16.59
N GLY A 159 -5.02 10.79 15.34
CA GLY A 159 -5.98 11.64 14.63
C GLY A 159 -7.28 10.91 14.28
N VAL A 160 -8.41 11.60 14.42
CA VAL A 160 -9.74 11.10 14.03
C VAL A 160 -10.31 11.94 12.90
N MET A 161 -10.29 11.42 11.68
CA MET A 161 -10.71 12.15 10.49
C MET A 161 -12.05 11.68 9.95
N MET A 162 -12.99 12.63 9.86
CA MET A 162 -14.36 12.42 9.37
C MET A 162 -14.72 13.34 8.18
N LYS A 163 -13.73 14.04 7.62
CA LYS A 163 -13.86 14.93 6.47
C LYS A 163 -12.72 14.68 5.49
N ASP A 164 -12.92 15.07 4.24
CA ASP A 164 -11.88 14.95 3.21
C ASP A 164 -10.60 15.71 3.59
N MET A 165 -9.46 15.14 3.24
CA MET A 165 -8.14 15.74 3.45
C MET A 165 -7.66 16.37 2.14
N GLU A 166 -7.13 17.58 2.23
CA GLU A 166 -6.54 18.30 1.10
C GLU A 166 -5.14 17.78 0.77
N SER A 167 -4.77 17.88 -0.52
CA SER A 167 -3.48 17.36 -0.99
C SER A 167 -2.30 18.03 -0.30
N ASN A 168 -1.32 17.22 0.13
CA ASN A 168 -0.09 17.66 0.77
C ASN A 168 -0.28 18.49 2.05
N LYS A 169 -1.43 18.37 2.72
CA LYS A 169 -1.75 19.05 4.00
C LYS A 169 -1.67 18.07 5.18
N ILE A 170 -1.42 18.61 6.38
CA ILE A 170 -1.21 17.84 7.61
C ILE A 170 -2.33 18.12 8.61
N TYR A 171 -2.94 17.07 9.15
CA TYR A 171 -4.07 17.12 10.07
C TYR A 171 -3.74 16.44 11.40
N ALA A 172 -4.33 16.89 12.50
CA ALA A 172 -4.18 16.28 13.82
C ALA A 172 -5.38 16.54 14.73
N GLY A 173 -5.55 15.69 15.75
CA GLY A 173 -6.56 15.86 16.81
C GLY A 173 -7.79 14.96 16.65
N ASN A 174 -8.72 15.09 17.59
CA ASN A 174 -10.00 14.40 17.60
C ASN A 174 -11.13 15.39 17.98
N PRO A 175 -11.97 15.82 17.02
CA PRO A 175 -11.85 15.58 15.57
C PRO A 175 -10.59 16.24 15.01
N ALA A 176 -10.05 15.68 13.92
CA ALA A 176 -8.83 16.17 13.30
C ALA A 176 -9.06 17.46 12.52
N CYS A 177 -8.16 18.42 12.70
CA CYS A 177 -8.15 19.72 12.03
C CYS A 177 -6.83 19.95 11.30
N LEU A 178 -6.86 20.81 10.28
CA LEU A 178 -5.66 21.22 9.54
C LEU A 178 -4.67 21.94 10.46
N ILE A 179 -3.39 21.57 10.39
CA ILE A 179 -2.29 22.19 11.16
C ILE A 179 -1.34 22.94 10.21
N GLU A 180 -1.69 24.18 9.87
CA GLU A 180 -0.93 24.97 8.90
C GLU A 180 0.54 25.21 9.29
N LYS A 181 0.81 25.35 10.59
CA LYS A 181 2.16 25.60 11.11
C LYS A 181 3.18 24.48 10.85
N LEU A 182 2.73 23.27 10.49
CA LEU A 182 3.62 22.15 10.14
C LEU A 182 4.00 22.15 8.65
N GLY A 183 3.41 23.03 7.83
CA GLY A 183 3.67 23.08 6.40
C GLY A 183 3.09 21.88 5.65
N HIS A 184 3.95 21.16 4.93
CA HIS A 184 3.59 20.13 3.98
C HIS A 184 4.40 18.84 4.18
N GLN A 185 3.82 17.70 3.82
CA GLN A 185 4.52 16.41 3.92
C GLN A 185 5.67 16.31 2.92
N PHE A 186 5.46 16.79 1.68
CA PHE A 186 6.44 16.69 0.61
C PHE A 186 6.84 18.07 0.06
N ASN A 187 8.14 18.22 -0.19
CA ASN A 187 8.72 19.31 -0.97
C ASN A 187 9.00 18.87 -2.40
N THR A 188 9.01 19.83 -3.32
CA THR A 188 9.48 19.59 -4.69
C THR A 188 10.99 19.36 -4.71
N ARG A 189 11.45 18.42 -5.55
CA ARG A 189 12.87 18.17 -5.84
C ARG A 189 13.09 18.14 -7.34
N SER A 190 14.23 18.68 -7.79
CA SER A 190 14.62 18.65 -9.20
C SER A 190 15.00 17.23 -9.65
N LEU A 191 14.96 17.00 -10.97
CA LEU A 191 15.37 15.71 -11.54
C LEU A 191 16.87 15.43 -11.33
N ILE A 192 17.71 16.47 -11.27
CA ILE A 192 19.15 16.35 -11.04
C ILE A 192 19.39 15.82 -9.62
N GLU A 193 18.79 16.46 -8.61
CA GLU A 193 18.88 16.01 -7.21
C GLU A 193 18.36 14.58 -7.06
N LYS A 194 17.18 14.26 -7.63
CA LYS A 194 16.62 12.90 -7.60
C LYS A 194 17.58 11.87 -8.21
N LYS A 195 18.26 12.21 -9.31
CA LYS A 195 19.21 11.33 -9.98
C LYS A 195 20.45 11.08 -9.12
N GLU A 196 21.03 12.13 -8.55
CA GLU A 196 22.19 12.02 -7.65
C GLU A 196 21.86 11.15 -6.44
N MET A 197 20.69 11.38 -5.81
CA MET A 197 20.21 10.55 -4.70
C MET A 197 20.08 9.07 -5.09
N LEU A 198 19.45 8.77 -6.23
CA LEU A 198 19.26 7.38 -6.67
C LEU A 198 20.58 6.68 -7.00
N VAL A 199 21.52 7.38 -7.65
CA VAL A 199 22.85 6.82 -7.92
C VAL A 199 23.58 6.51 -6.62
N ASN A 200 23.50 7.40 -5.62
CA ASN A 200 24.07 7.14 -4.30
C ASN A 200 23.44 5.90 -3.63
N LEU A 201 22.13 5.72 -3.75
CA LEU A 201 21.45 4.52 -3.25
C LEU A 201 21.95 3.23 -3.93
N PHE A 202 22.21 3.26 -5.25
CA PHE A 202 22.80 2.11 -5.94
C PHE A 202 24.21 1.78 -5.42
N LEU A 203 25.03 2.80 -5.15
CA LEU A 203 26.37 2.64 -4.59
C LEU A 203 26.36 2.18 -3.12
N GLU A 204 25.36 2.58 -2.34
CA GLU A 204 25.16 2.07 -0.99
C GLU A 204 24.71 0.61 -1.00
N PHE A 205 23.79 0.27 -1.90
CA PHE A 205 23.30 -1.09 -2.07
C PHE A 205 24.42 -2.06 -2.50
N SER A 206 25.29 -1.66 -3.44
CA SER A 206 26.41 -2.52 -3.88
C SER A 206 27.42 -2.85 -2.78
N LYS A 207 27.54 -2.00 -1.75
CA LYS A 207 28.37 -2.29 -0.58
C LYS A 207 27.74 -3.35 0.33
N GLN A 208 26.41 -3.49 0.32
CA GLN A 208 25.68 -4.47 1.14
C GLN A 208 25.51 -5.80 0.42
N GLU A 209 25.26 -5.77 -0.89
CA GLU A 209 25.03 -6.94 -1.72
C GLU A 209 26.14 -7.07 -2.78
N THR A 210 27.29 -7.60 -2.37
CA THR A 210 28.51 -7.63 -3.21
C THR A 210 28.41 -8.52 -4.44
N ASP A 211 27.47 -9.47 -4.45
CA ASP A 211 27.29 -10.43 -5.55
C ASP A 211 26.33 -9.89 -6.64
N ILE A 212 25.73 -8.72 -6.44
CA ILE A 212 24.80 -8.12 -7.39
C ILE A 212 25.52 -7.14 -8.31
N ASN A 213 25.37 -7.36 -9.62
CA ASN A 213 25.84 -6.42 -10.62
C ASN A 213 24.90 -5.20 -10.72
N ILE A 214 25.27 -4.11 -10.05
CA ILE A 214 24.50 -2.86 -10.07
C ILE A 214 24.47 -2.13 -11.43
N ASP A 215 25.35 -2.47 -12.38
CA ASP A 215 25.33 -1.87 -13.72
C ASP A 215 24.07 -2.24 -14.52
N LYS A 216 23.32 -3.24 -14.03
CA LYS A 216 22.00 -3.61 -14.57
C LYS A 216 20.87 -2.68 -14.11
N PHE A 217 21.14 -1.79 -13.15
CA PHE A 217 20.18 -0.78 -12.68
C PHE A 217 20.49 0.56 -13.33
N ILE A 218 19.59 1.03 -14.19
CA ILE A 218 19.84 2.22 -14.99
C ILE A 218 18.72 3.23 -14.88
N VAL A 219 19.10 4.52 -14.90
CA VAL A 219 18.17 5.63 -15.01
C VAL A 219 17.99 5.98 -16.48
N VAL A 220 16.75 5.98 -16.95
CA VAL A 220 16.41 6.24 -18.35
C VAL A 220 15.46 7.42 -18.46
N LYS A 221 15.46 8.08 -19.63
CA LYS A 221 14.41 9.05 -20.00
C LYS A 221 13.18 8.33 -20.53
N GLU A 222 13.39 7.29 -21.34
CA GLU A 222 12.34 6.44 -21.89
C GLU A 222 12.73 4.98 -21.74
N PHE A 223 11.73 4.10 -21.56
CA PHE A 223 11.96 2.68 -21.43
C PHE A 223 12.42 2.08 -22.76
N ASP A 224 13.45 1.23 -22.69
CA ASP A 224 14.05 0.57 -23.84
C ASP A 224 13.82 -0.95 -23.76
N THR A 225 13.09 -1.50 -24.73
CA THR A 225 12.75 -2.93 -24.78
C THR A 225 13.94 -3.83 -25.09
N VAL A 226 14.98 -3.33 -25.76
CA VAL A 226 16.22 -4.08 -26.03
C VAL A 226 17.03 -4.22 -24.75
N LEU A 227 17.17 -3.15 -23.97
CA LEU A 227 17.80 -3.20 -22.65
C LEU A 227 16.98 -4.06 -21.68
N PHE A 228 15.66 -3.99 -21.73
CA PHE A 228 14.78 -4.86 -20.95
C PHE A 228 15.08 -6.34 -21.21
N ARG A 229 15.13 -6.75 -22.48
CA ARG A 229 15.46 -8.15 -22.86
C ARG A 229 16.87 -8.57 -22.46
N LYS A 230 17.79 -7.62 -22.23
CA LYS A 230 19.14 -7.86 -21.70
C LYS A 230 19.20 -7.89 -20.17
N GLY A 231 18.04 -7.83 -19.49
CA GLY A 231 17.93 -7.93 -18.04
C GLY A 231 18.27 -6.63 -17.30
N TYR A 232 18.13 -5.47 -17.94
CA TYR A 232 18.30 -4.18 -17.24
C TYR A 232 16.99 -3.76 -16.58
N THR A 233 17.02 -3.48 -15.28
CA THR A 233 15.93 -2.79 -14.59
C THR A 233 16.10 -1.29 -14.80
N GLN A 234 15.04 -0.67 -15.30
CA GLN A 234 15.06 0.71 -15.79
C GLN A 234 14.19 1.60 -14.91
N PHE A 235 14.73 2.73 -14.45
CA PHE A 235 14.06 3.69 -13.58
C PHE A 235 13.84 5.02 -14.31
N LYS A 236 12.60 5.53 -14.29
CA LYS A 236 12.20 6.83 -14.83
C LYS A 236 11.86 7.79 -13.68
N LEU A 237 12.62 8.87 -13.56
CA LEU A 237 12.53 9.79 -12.42
C LEU A 237 11.38 10.81 -12.52
N GLU A 238 10.90 11.10 -13.73
CA GLU A 238 9.88 12.12 -13.99
C GLU A 238 8.56 11.81 -13.27
N ASN A 239 8.16 10.54 -13.31
CA ASN A 239 6.95 10.01 -12.69
C ASN A 239 7.25 8.95 -11.60
N GLN A 240 8.53 8.74 -11.26
CA GLN A 240 8.98 7.70 -10.33
C GLN A 240 8.39 6.32 -10.65
N THR A 241 8.55 5.89 -11.90
CA THR A 241 8.18 4.54 -12.33
C THR A 241 9.42 3.73 -12.70
N TYR A 242 9.27 2.41 -12.73
CA TYR A 242 10.33 1.51 -13.19
C TYR A 242 9.74 0.35 -13.99
N MET A 243 10.54 -0.23 -14.87
CA MET A 243 10.14 -1.41 -15.66
C MET A 243 10.61 -2.69 -14.96
N PRO A 244 9.68 -3.48 -14.38
CA PRO A 244 10.02 -4.60 -13.53
C PRO A 244 10.56 -5.79 -14.34
N GLN A 245 11.72 -6.30 -13.92
CA GLN A 245 12.30 -7.57 -14.37
C GLN A 245 11.82 -8.74 -13.52
N TYR A 246 11.30 -8.47 -12.31
CA TYR A 246 10.96 -9.48 -11.30
C TYR A 246 12.15 -10.43 -10.96
N SER A 247 13.37 -9.92 -11.10
CA SER A 247 14.60 -10.65 -10.77
C SER A 247 14.91 -10.58 -9.28
N GLU A 248 15.73 -11.50 -8.77
CA GLU A 248 16.18 -11.47 -7.37
C GLU A 248 16.98 -10.19 -7.05
N ALA A 249 17.84 -9.76 -7.98
CA ALA A 249 18.62 -8.54 -7.82
C ALA A 249 17.74 -7.29 -7.71
N GLU A 250 16.73 -7.18 -8.57
CA GLU A 250 15.72 -6.12 -8.50
C GLU A 250 14.93 -6.19 -7.19
N PHE A 251 14.45 -7.36 -6.82
CA PHE A 251 13.69 -7.55 -5.58
C PHE A 251 14.48 -7.05 -4.37
N LYS A 252 15.75 -7.43 -4.24
CA LYS A 252 16.63 -6.98 -3.17
C LYS A 252 16.85 -5.46 -3.20
N LEU A 253 17.07 -4.87 -4.38
CA LEU A 253 17.23 -3.42 -4.51
C LEU A 253 15.96 -2.65 -4.13
N ILE A 254 14.78 -3.06 -4.63
CA ILE A 254 13.51 -2.42 -4.29
C ILE A 254 13.26 -2.54 -2.77
N LYS A 255 13.50 -3.71 -2.18
CA LYS A 255 13.39 -3.90 -0.72
C LYS A 255 14.37 -3.05 0.08
N PHE A 256 15.59 -2.82 -0.42
CA PHE A 256 16.56 -1.92 0.20
C PHE A 256 16.08 -0.46 0.21
N MET A 257 15.44 -0.02 -0.89
CA MET A 257 14.92 1.35 -1.01
C MET A 257 13.62 1.57 -0.23
N LEU A 258 12.74 0.57 -0.19
CA LEU A 258 11.48 0.66 0.52
C LEU A 258 11.69 0.65 2.05
N TYR A 259 10.98 1.44 2.83
CA TYR A 259 9.92 2.39 2.43
C TYR A 259 10.34 3.86 2.47
N ASP A 260 11.53 4.16 2.99
CA ASP A 260 11.93 5.51 3.40
C ASP A 260 12.96 6.19 2.48
N LYS A 261 13.67 5.43 1.64
CA LYS A 261 14.74 5.97 0.80
C LYS A 261 14.23 6.42 -0.57
N ALA A 262 13.54 5.53 -1.26
CA ALA A 262 12.92 5.80 -2.55
C ALA A 262 11.79 4.81 -2.84
N LYS A 263 10.78 5.27 -3.59
CA LYS A 263 9.67 4.44 -4.07
C LYS A 263 9.54 4.65 -5.57
N PHE A 264 9.39 3.54 -6.29
CA PHE A 264 9.10 3.53 -7.71
C PHE A 264 7.89 2.63 -7.96
N LEU A 265 6.99 3.05 -8.84
CA LEU A 265 5.82 2.26 -9.22
C LEU A 265 6.16 1.39 -10.44
N PRO A 266 5.82 0.10 -10.45
CA PRO A 266 6.04 -0.73 -11.62
C PRO A 266 5.16 -0.20 -12.76
N VAL A 267 5.73 -0.04 -13.96
CA VAL A 267 4.88 0.05 -15.14
C VAL A 267 4.29 -1.33 -15.38
N VAL A 268 2.97 -1.41 -15.25
CA VAL A 268 2.21 -2.62 -15.60
C VAL A 268 1.85 -2.46 -17.07
N ASP A 269 2.17 -3.47 -17.88
CA ASP A 269 1.61 -3.60 -19.24
C ASP A 269 0.08 -3.78 -19.20
#